data_AF-A0A7Z7IQZ3-F1
#
_entry.id   AF-A0A7Z7IQZ3-F1
#
_cell.length_a   1.000
_cell.length_b   1.000
_cell.length_c   1.000
_cell.angle_alpha   90.00
_cell.angle_beta   90.00
_cell.angle_gamma   90.00
#
_symmetry.space_group_name_H-M   'P 1'
#
loop_
_entity.id
_entity.type
_entity.pdbx_description
1 polymer ?
#
loop_
_entity_poly.entity_id
_entity_poly.type
_entity_poly.pdbx_seq_one_letter_code
_entity_poly.pdbx_strand_id
1 'polypeptide(L)'
;MYTDAALEQAVAEFAELDRVERIGETRGHLLTHLSDAVKALHKAASSLEQLRSNTVYDVEFVDGRDGRDVATFLDDSIRNTRAAYAVAHAVIDRETP
;
A
#
# COMPACT_ATOMS: atom_id res chain seq x y z
N MET A 1 -11.38 -9.44 -48.16
CA MET A 1 -12.55 -9.63 -47.29
C MET A 1 -12.05 -10.36 -46.04
N TYR A 2 -11.92 -9.65 -44.92
CA TYR A 2 -11.56 -10.30 -43.64
C TYR A 2 -12.68 -11.31 -43.30
N THR A 3 -12.31 -12.51 -42.90
CA THR A 3 -13.26 -13.51 -42.43
C THR A 3 -13.77 -13.09 -41.05
N ASP A 4 -15.02 -13.45 -40.74
CA ASP A 4 -15.65 -13.21 -39.44
C ASP A 4 -14.74 -13.67 -38.28
N ALA A 5 -14.11 -14.84 -38.43
CA ALA A 5 -13.15 -15.40 -37.47
C ALA A 5 -11.90 -14.52 -37.26
N ALA A 6 -11.39 -13.84 -38.29
CA ALA A 6 -10.22 -12.98 -38.15
C ALA A 6 -10.57 -11.67 -37.42
N LEU A 7 -11.82 -11.19 -37.55
CA LEU A 7 -12.33 -10.07 -36.80
C LEU A 7 -12.57 -10.45 -35.33
N GLU A 8 -13.17 -11.61 -35.06
CA GLU A 8 -13.36 -12.14 -33.71
C GLU A 8 -12.02 -12.32 -32.98
N GLN A 9 -11.01 -12.85 -33.66
CA GLN A 9 -9.68 -12.99 -33.09
C GLN A 9 -9.04 -11.64 -32.75
N ALA A 10 -9.13 -10.65 -33.64
CA ALA A 10 -8.61 -9.31 -33.36
C ALA A 10 -9.31 -8.66 -32.16
N VAL A 11 -10.63 -8.81 -32.04
CA VAL A 11 -11.40 -8.30 -30.88
C VAL A 11 -10.95 -8.97 -29.58
N ALA A 12 -10.72 -10.29 -29.60
CA ALA A 12 -10.21 -11.02 -28.43
C ALA A 12 -8.80 -10.55 -28.03
N GLU A 13 -7.92 -10.32 -29.00
CA GLU A 13 -6.57 -9.79 -28.77
C GLU A 13 -6.61 -8.39 -28.14
N PHE A 14 -7.45 -7.49 -28.64
CA PHE A 14 -7.63 -6.16 -28.03
C PHE A 14 -8.17 -6.23 -26.60
N ALA A 15 -9.14 -7.12 -26.34
CA ALA A 15 -9.68 -7.30 -24.99
C ALA A 15 -8.62 -7.83 -24.01
N GLU A 16 -7.72 -8.70 -24.47
CA GLU A 16 -6.62 -9.18 -23.64
C GLU A 16 -5.58 -8.08 -23.37
N LEU A 17 -5.25 -7.24 -24.36
CA LEU A 17 -4.35 -6.10 -24.17
C LEU A 17 -4.91 -5.10 -23.14
N ASP A 18 -6.19 -4.75 -23.25
CA ASP A 18 -6.88 -3.87 -22.28
C ASP A 18 -6.89 -4.47 -20.87
N ARG A 19 -7.10 -5.79 -20.76
CA ARG A 19 -7.00 -6.49 -19.48
C ARG A 19 -5.59 -6.41 -18.90
N VAL A 20 -4.56 -6.62 -19.71
CA VAL A 20 -3.15 -6.55 -19.27
C VAL A 20 -2.78 -5.14 -18.81
N GLU A 21 -3.19 -4.10 -19.55
CA GLU A 21 -2.99 -2.71 -19.18
C GLU A 21 -3.62 -2.40 -17.82
N ARG A 22 -4.88 -2.78 -17.63
CA ARG A 22 -5.61 -2.56 -16.38
C ARG A 22 -4.97 -3.27 -15.19
N ILE A 23 -4.39 -4.46 -15.40
CA ILE A 23 -3.62 -5.18 -14.38
C ILE A 23 -2.38 -4.37 -14.00
N GLY A 24 -1.63 -3.87 -14.99
CA GLY A 24 -0.46 -3.03 -14.77
C GLY A 24 -0.78 -1.76 -13.97
N GLU A 25 -1.82 -1.03 -14.37
CA GLU A 25 -2.28 0.16 -13.64
C GLU A 25 -2.68 -0.16 -12.20
N THR A 26 -3.46 -1.22 -12.01
CA THR A 26 -3.93 -1.63 -10.67
C THR A 26 -2.78 -2.05 -9.76
N ARG A 27 -1.74 -2.69 -10.30
CA ARG A 27 -0.50 -3.00 -9.57
C ARG A 27 0.23 -1.73 -9.14
N GLY A 28 0.33 -0.74 -10.02
CA GLY A 28 0.90 0.58 -9.70
C GLY A 28 0.13 1.29 -8.58
N HIS A 29 -1.20 1.25 -8.64
CA HIS A 29 -2.06 1.80 -7.58
C HIS A 29 -1.85 1.09 -6.24
N LEU A 30 -1.74 -0.24 -6.23
CA LEU A 30 -1.48 -1.00 -5.01
C LEU A 30 -0.17 -0.56 -4.32
N LEU A 31 0.93 -0.44 -5.08
CA LEU A 31 2.22 0.02 -4.54
C LEU A 31 2.14 1.45 -4.00
N THR A 32 1.43 2.33 -4.71
CA THR A 32 1.20 3.72 -4.29
C THR A 32 0.44 3.77 -2.97
N HIS A 33 -0.68 3.05 -2.85
CA HIS A 33 -1.48 3.01 -1.63
C HIS A 33 -0.70 2.44 -0.44
N LEU A 34 0.09 1.39 -0.63
CA LEU A 34 0.94 0.83 0.43
C LEU A 34 2.02 1.84 0.88
N SER A 35 2.65 2.54 -0.05
CA SER A 35 3.62 3.59 0.26
C SER A 35 2.98 4.74 1.05
N ASP A 36 1.79 5.19 0.64
CA ASP A 36 1.08 6.26 1.32
C ASP A 36 0.58 5.85 2.72
N ALA A 37 0.15 4.59 2.88
CA ALA A 37 -0.17 4.03 4.19
C ALA A 37 1.04 4.07 5.14
N VAL A 38 2.24 3.68 4.67
CA VAL A 38 3.47 3.78 5.48
C VAL A 38 3.74 5.23 5.89
N LYS A 39 3.59 6.21 4.98
CA LYS A 39 3.80 7.63 5.32
C LYS A 39 2.78 8.12 6.35
N ALA A 40 1.51 7.72 6.23
CA ALA A 40 0.47 8.09 7.17
C ALA A 40 0.75 7.52 8.57
N LEU A 41 1.20 6.28 8.65
CA LEU A 41 1.58 5.64 9.92
C LEU A 41 2.77 6.34 10.60
N HIS A 42 3.79 6.74 9.83
CA HIS A 42 4.90 7.53 10.39
C HIS A 42 4.42 8.88 10.94
N LYS A 43 3.52 9.57 10.23
CA LYS A 43 2.92 10.82 10.74
C LYS A 43 2.15 10.60 12.04
N ALA A 44 1.37 9.52 12.13
CA ALA A 44 0.65 9.15 13.35
C ALA A 44 1.62 8.87 14.52
N ALA A 45 2.71 8.15 14.27
CA ALA A 45 3.75 7.90 15.28
C ALA A 45 4.41 9.20 15.76
N SER A 46 4.74 10.12 14.85
CA SER A 46 5.29 11.44 15.22
C SER A 46 4.29 12.28 16.03
N SER A 47 3.00 12.26 15.69
CA SER A 47 1.97 12.95 16.48
C SER A 47 1.85 12.34 17.88
N LEU A 48 1.90 11.01 18.01
CA LEU A 48 1.91 10.35 19.31
C LEU A 48 3.16 10.71 20.13
N GLU A 49 4.33 10.80 19.49
CA GLU A 49 5.55 11.25 20.16
C GLU A 49 5.42 12.68 20.68
N GLN A 50 4.79 13.58 19.93
CA GLN A 50 4.51 14.95 20.39
C GLN A 50 3.60 14.94 21.62
N LEU A 51 2.50 14.17 21.60
CA LEU A 51 1.61 14.00 22.76
C LEU A 51 2.36 13.48 23.98
N ARG A 52 3.35 12.60 23.77
CA ARG A 52 4.16 11.99 24.84
C ARG A 52 5.37 12.83 25.25
N SER A 53 5.62 13.95 24.59
CA SER A 53 6.74 14.83 24.87
C SER A 53 6.45 15.75 26.06
N ASN A 54 7.49 16.25 26.72
CA ASN A 54 7.35 17.25 27.79
C ASN A 54 6.85 18.63 27.30
N THR A 55 6.64 18.82 25.99
CA THR A 55 6.12 20.07 25.43
C THR A 55 4.59 20.10 25.43
N VAL A 56 3.94 19.02 25.00
CA VAL A 56 2.47 18.90 25.01
C VAL A 56 1.99 18.15 26.25
N TYR A 57 2.67 17.04 26.57
CA TYR A 57 2.43 16.17 27.73
C TYR A 57 0.96 15.82 27.95
N ASP A 58 0.48 14.82 27.24
CA ASP A 58 -0.82 14.22 27.47
C ASP A 58 -0.70 13.00 28.41
N VAL A 59 -1.23 13.13 29.63
CA VAL A 59 -1.13 12.10 30.68
C VAL A 59 -1.75 10.76 30.27
N GLU A 60 -2.80 10.76 29.44
CA GLU A 60 -3.45 9.52 28.98
C GLU A 60 -2.54 8.73 28.04
N PHE A 61 -1.75 9.43 27.23
CA PHE A 61 -0.79 8.81 26.30
C PHE A 61 0.59 8.54 26.91
N VAL A 62 0.99 9.29 27.95
CA VAL A 62 2.28 9.11 28.64
C VAL A 62 2.20 8.02 29.70
N ASP A 63 1.26 8.16 30.63
CA ASP A 63 1.17 7.34 31.85
C ASP A 63 0.08 6.26 31.74
N GLY A 64 -0.84 6.41 30.79
CA GLY A 64 -1.85 5.41 30.48
C GLY A 64 -1.27 4.19 29.77
N ARG A 65 -1.79 3.01 30.14
CA ARG A 65 -1.47 1.74 29.46
C ARG A 65 -1.74 1.82 27.96
N ASP A 66 -2.87 2.42 27.60
CA ASP A 66 -3.36 2.47 26.22
C ASP A 66 -2.42 3.28 25.32
N GLY A 67 -1.77 4.34 25.84
CA GLY A 67 -0.79 5.10 25.06
C GLY A 67 0.44 4.30 24.63
N ARG A 68 0.89 3.37 25.50
CA ARG A 68 1.96 2.42 25.18
C ARG A 68 1.52 1.38 24.15
N ASP A 69 0.28 0.91 24.28
CA ASP A 69 -0.29 -0.06 23.35
C ASP A 69 -0.47 0.56 21.95
N VAL A 70 -0.93 1.82 21.86
CA VAL A 70 -1.01 2.57 20.59
C VAL A 70 0.36 2.72 19.94
N ALA A 71 1.41 3.06 20.71
CA ALA A 71 2.77 3.15 20.17
C ALA A 71 3.23 1.80 19.57
N THR A 72 2.98 0.71 20.29
CA THR A 72 3.31 -0.65 19.83
C THR A 72 2.57 -1.01 18.55
N PHE A 73 1.26 -0.73 18.50
CA PHE A 73 0.45 -1.00 17.31
C PHE A 73 0.88 -0.18 16.10
N LEU A 74 1.32 1.07 16.29
CA LEU A 74 1.85 1.89 15.20
C LEU A 74 3.17 1.33 14.67
N ASP A 75 4.10 0.96 15.53
CA ASP A 75 5.39 0.37 15.13
C ASP A 75 5.18 -0.96 14.37
N ASP A 76 4.30 -1.82 14.87
CA ASP A 76 3.95 -3.08 14.20
C ASP A 76 3.25 -2.83 12.87
N SER A 77 2.35 -1.86 12.80
CA SER A 77 1.67 -1.49 11.56
C SER A 77 2.65 -0.97 10.51
N ILE A 78 3.62 -0.14 10.90
CA ILE A 78 4.68 0.35 10.00
C ILE A 78 5.48 -0.83 9.45
N ARG A 79 5.93 -1.73 10.33
CA ARG A 79 6.70 -2.92 9.94
C ARG A 79 5.92 -3.82 8.99
N ASN A 80 4.67 -4.14 9.33
CA ASN A 80 3.84 -5.03 8.53
C ASN A 80 3.47 -4.41 7.18
N THR A 81 3.19 -3.11 7.13
CA THR A 81 2.87 -2.42 5.87
C THR A 81 4.09 -2.33 4.95
N ARG A 82 5.29 -2.07 5.51
CA ARG A 82 6.56 -2.13 4.75
C ARG A 82 6.83 -3.52 4.20
N ALA A 83 6.55 -4.57 4.97
CA ALA A 83 6.68 -5.95 4.50
C ALA A 83 5.70 -6.24 3.36
N ALA A 84 4.43 -5.82 3.49
CA ALA A 84 3.43 -5.96 2.42
C ALA A 84 3.87 -5.24 1.13
N TYR A 85 4.38 -4.00 1.24
CA TYR A 85 4.96 -3.27 0.11
C TYR A 85 6.09 -4.05 -0.56
N ALA A 86 7.07 -4.54 0.21
CA ALA A 86 8.20 -5.28 -0.33
C ALA A 86 7.78 -6.59 -1.03
N VAL A 87 6.83 -7.32 -0.45
CA VAL A 87 6.28 -8.55 -1.06
C VAL A 87 5.53 -8.21 -2.34
N ALA A 88 4.68 -7.20 -2.35
CA ALA A 88 3.95 -6.77 -3.55
C ALA A 88 4.92 -6.32 -4.65
N HIS A 89 5.93 -5.52 -4.32
CA HIS A 89 6.96 -5.07 -5.25
C HIS A 89 7.71 -6.25 -5.86
N ALA A 90 8.11 -7.24 -5.05
CA ALA A 90 8.79 -8.43 -5.54
C ALA A 90 7.92 -9.32 -6.43
N VAL A 91 6.61 -9.40 -6.18
CA VAL A 91 5.66 -10.12 -7.06
C VAL A 91 5.56 -9.40 -8.40
N ILE A 92 5.37 -8.08 -8.38
CA ILE A 92 5.21 -7.26 -9.60
C ILE A 92 6.49 -7.28 -10.45
N ASP A 93 7.66 -7.13 -9.83
CA ASP A 93 8.94 -7.17 -10.55
C ASP A 93 9.17 -8.54 -11.21
N ARG A 94 8.81 -9.65 -10.55
CA ARG A 94 8.92 -11.00 -11.12
C ARG A 94 8.00 -11.23 -12.32
N GLU A 95 6.88 -10.51 -12.38
CA GLU A 95 5.94 -10.56 -13.49
C GLU A 95 6.35 -9.64 -14.64
N THR A 96 7.40 -8.84 -14.47
CA THR A 96 7.97 -7.96 -15.49
C THR A 96 9.24 -8.62 -16.05
N PRO A 97 9.24 -9.16 -17.29
CA PRO A 97 10.44 -9.77 -17.90
C PRO A 97 11.61 -8.81 -18.08
#